data_AF-A0A8C1WDE4-F1
#
_entry.id   AF-A0A8C1WDE4-F1
#
_cell.length_a   1.000
_cell.length_b   1.000
_cell.length_c   1.000
_cell.angle_alpha   90.00
_cell.angle_beta   90.00
_cell.angle_gamma   90.00
#
_symmetry.space_group_name_H-M   'P 1'
#
loop_
_entity.id
_entity.type
_entity.pdbx_description
1 polymer ?
#
loop_
_entity_poly.entity_id
_entity_poly.type
_entity_poly.pdbx_seq_one_letter_code
_entity_poly.pdbx_strand_id
1 'polypeptide(L)'
;MWFPAGLSVSIALYGADVTDNTVTYRSVSDSLFSSQPTKKSKTRKLRGHVSHGHGRIGKHRKHPGGRGNAGGMHHHRINFDKYHPGYFGKVGMRHYHLKRNTLFCPTINLDKLWTLVSEQTRVNYSKKPDGPAPIIDVVRAGYFKVLGKGKLPKQPVIVKAKFFSRRAEEKIKGVGGACVLTA
;
A
#
# COMPACT_ATOMS: atom_id res chain seq x y z
N MET A 1 -22.99 12.82 -37.95
CA MET A 1 -22.54 11.49 -38.42
C MET A 1 -22.90 10.50 -37.33
N TRP A 2 -23.80 9.56 -37.66
CA TRP A 2 -24.35 8.53 -36.77
C TRP A 2 -23.51 7.25 -36.99
N PHE A 3 -23.13 6.53 -35.94
CA PHE A 3 -23.38 5.08 -35.71
C PHE A 3 -22.68 4.63 -34.38
N PRO A 4 -23.23 3.61 -33.68
CA PRO A 4 -23.12 3.39 -32.23
C PRO A 4 -22.13 2.27 -31.84
N ALA A 5 -21.77 2.23 -30.56
CA ALA A 5 -20.98 1.14 -29.97
C ALA A 5 -21.85 0.26 -29.05
N GLY A 6 -21.94 -1.02 -29.41
CA GLY A 6 -21.80 -2.16 -28.49
C GLY A 6 -22.93 -2.45 -27.51
N LEU A 7 -23.78 -3.43 -27.87
CA LEU A 7 -24.53 -4.24 -26.91
C LEU A 7 -23.56 -5.00 -25.99
N SER A 8 -23.66 -4.74 -24.68
CA SER A 8 -23.17 -5.63 -23.62
C SER A 8 -24.39 -6.18 -22.91
N VAL A 9 -24.71 -7.45 -23.15
CA VAL A 9 -25.79 -8.18 -22.48
C VAL A 9 -25.27 -8.60 -21.11
N SER A 10 -25.65 -7.87 -20.06
CA SER A 10 -25.46 -8.31 -18.67
C SER A 10 -26.73 -9.02 -18.21
N ILE A 11 -26.63 -10.34 -18.04
CA ILE A 11 -27.67 -11.15 -17.40
C ILE A 11 -27.75 -10.73 -15.93
N ALA A 12 -28.78 -9.97 -15.57
CA ALA A 12 -29.14 -9.70 -14.20
C ALA A 12 -29.95 -10.89 -13.66
N LEU A 13 -29.38 -11.62 -12.70
CA LEU A 13 -30.12 -12.58 -11.89
C LEU A 13 -31.05 -11.79 -10.97
N TYR A 14 -32.35 -11.76 -11.30
CA TYR A 14 -33.40 -11.14 -10.48
C TYR A 14 -33.83 -12.11 -9.38
N GLY A 15 -33.62 -11.74 -8.12
CA GLY A 15 -34.38 -12.30 -7.00
C GLY A 15 -35.73 -11.60 -6.91
N ALA A 16 -36.83 -12.36 -6.97
CA ALA A 16 -38.20 -11.85 -6.87
C ALA A 16 -38.79 -12.24 -5.51
N ASP A 17 -39.12 -11.25 -4.67
CA ASP A 17 -40.00 -11.45 -3.52
C ASP A 17 -41.44 -11.12 -3.94
N VAL A 18 -42.32 -12.10 -3.87
CA VAL A 18 -43.74 -12.00 -4.24
C VAL A 18 -44.56 -11.68 -3.00
N THR A 19 -45.03 -10.43 -2.89
CA THR A 19 -46.23 -10.09 -2.11
C THR A 19 -47.03 -9.02 -2.87
N ASP A 20 -48.30 -9.33 -3.15
CA ASP A 20 -49.35 -8.49 -3.73
C ASP A 20 -49.04 -7.67 -5.02
N ASN A 21 -49.31 -8.32 -6.17
CA ASN A 21 -49.79 -7.80 -7.47
C ASN A 21 -49.27 -6.46 -8.03
N THR A 22 -48.12 -5.97 -7.57
CA THR A 22 -47.42 -4.85 -8.20
C THR A 22 -45.93 -5.18 -8.28
N VAL A 23 -45.43 -5.44 -9.50
CA VAL A 23 -44.00 -5.64 -9.73
C VAL A 23 -43.31 -4.28 -9.69
N THR A 24 -42.84 -3.87 -8.51
CA THR A 24 -41.97 -2.69 -8.40
C THR A 24 -40.51 -3.11 -8.59
N TYR A 25 -39.94 -2.83 -9.75
CA TYR A 25 -38.49 -2.94 -9.97
C TYR A 25 -37.80 -1.79 -9.21
N ARG A 26 -37.30 -2.05 -7.99
CA ARG A 26 -36.35 -1.14 -7.33
C ARG A 26 -34.97 -1.33 -7.96
N SER A 27 -34.54 -0.38 -8.76
CA SER A 27 -33.16 -0.29 -9.22
C SER A 27 -32.22 -0.14 -8.01
N VAL A 28 -31.42 -1.16 -7.73
CA VAL A 28 -30.35 -1.11 -6.70
C VAL A 28 -29.12 -0.37 -7.26
N SER A 29 -29.31 0.77 -7.92
CA SER A 29 -28.23 1.42 -8.67
C SER A 29 -27.95 2.88 -8.34
N ASP A 30 -28.66 3.54 -7.41
CA ASP A 30 -28.47 4.99 -7.21
C ASP A 30 -28.39 5.48 -5.75
N SER A 31 -27.92 4.64 -4.84
CA SER A 31 -27.48 5.13 -3.53
C SER A 31 -26.13 4.53 -3.20
N LEU A 32 -25.10 5.39 -3.24
CA LEU A 32 -23.89 5.40 -2.40
C LEU A 32 -22.73 5.98 -3.23
N PHE A 33 -22.69 7.31 -3.34
CA PHE A 33 -21.52 8.18 -3.16
C PHE A 33 -21.89 9.60 -3.63
N SER A 34 -22.85 10.24 -2.94
CA SER A 34 -22.94 11.70 -2.99
C SER A 34 -21.74 12.25 -2.22
N SER A 35 -20.72 12.75 -2.91
CA SER A 35 -19.60 13.48 -2.32
C SER A 35 -20.02 14.88 -1.85
N GLN A 36 -21.17 15.00 -1.19
CA GLN A 36 -21.61 16.27 -0.64
C GLN A 36 -20.85 16.57 0.66
N PRO A 37 -20.18 17.73 0.79
CA PRO A 37 -19.52 18.09 2.03
C PRO A 37 -20.58 18.32 3.12
N THR A 38 -20.60 17.43 4.12
CA THR A 38 -21.58 17.42 5.22
C THR A 38 -21.42 18.62 6.18
N LYS A 39 -20.24 19.25 6.21
CA LYS A 39 -19.93 20.38 7.10
C LYS A 39 -19.79 21.67 6.30
N LYS A 40 -20.61 22.68 6.64
CA LYS A 40 -20.51 24.04 6.10
C LYS A 40 -19.10 24.61 6.35
N SER A 41 -18.48 25.22 5.33
CA SER A 41 -17.16 25.82 5.44
C SER A 41 -17.11 26.97 6.44
N LYS A 42 -15.94 27.22 7.06
CA LYS A 42 -15.75 28.32 8.03
C LYS A 42 -16.15 29.68 7.45
N THR A 43 -15.93 29.87 6.15
CA THR A 43 -16.31 31.09 5.42
C THR A 43 -17.80 31.42 5.54
N ARG A 44 -18.69 30.43 5.61
CA ARG A 44 -20.14 30.66 5.77
C ARG A 44 -20.47 31.34 7.10
N LYS A 45 -19.77 30.99 8.18
CA LYS A 45 -19.95 31.61 9.50
C LYS A 45 -19.32 33.00 9.61
N LEU A 46 -18.33 33.31 8.77
CA LEU A 46 -17.59 34.57 8.82
C LEU A 46 -18.23 35.71 8.00
N ARG A 47 -19.33 35.46 7.29
CA ARG A 47 -20.08 36.52 6.58
C ARG A 47 -20.62 37.54 7.59
N GLY A 48 -20.47 38.83 7.30
CA GLY A 48 -20.82 39.92 8.21
C GLY A 48 -19.69 40.34 9.16
N HIS A 49 -18.61 39.57 9.27
CA HIS A 49 -17.42 39.98 10.01
C HIS A 49 -16.47 40.81 9.13
N VAL A 50 -15.93 41.90 9.69
CA VAL A 50 -15.15 42.90 8.96
C VAL A 50 -13.86 42.34 8.32
N SER A 51 -13.13 41.44 8.99
CA SER A 51 -11.80 40.97 8.52
C SER A 51 -11.69 39.47 8.26
N HIS A 52 -12.82 38.74 8.26
CA HIS A 52 -12.86 37.29 7.99
C HIS A 52 -11.86 36.44 8.81
N GLY A 53 -11.52 36.89 10.02
CA GLY A 53 -10.63 36.15 10.93
C GLY A 53 -9.12 36.40 10.73
N HIS A 54 -8.73 37.41 9.96
CA HIS A 54 -7.31 37.77 9.74
C HIS A 54 -6.82 38.96 10.59
N GLY A 55 -7.55 39.30 11.66
CA GLY A 55 -7.24 40.44 12.53
C GLY A 55 -7.53 41.80 11.89
N ARG A 56 -7.55 42.89 12.68
CA ARG A 56 -7.79 44.26 12.18
C ARG A 56 -6.51 44.97 11.72
N ILE A 57 -5.40 44.77 12.44
CA ILE A 57 -4.14 45.50 12.25
C ILE A 57 -3.22 44.77 11.24
N GLY A 58 -2.83 43.52 11.54
CA GLY A 58 -1.89 42.75 10.69
C GLY A 58 -2.42 42.42 9.29
N LYS A 59 -3.72 42.09 9.19
CA LYS A 59 -4.48 41.77 7.97
C LYS A 59 -3.88 40.61 7.14
N HIS A 60 -4.70 40.03 6.28
CA HIS A 60 -4.21 39.08 5.30
C HIS A 60 -3.45 39.81 4.18
N ARG A 61 -2.19 39.44 3.96
CA ARG A 61 -1.34 39.99 2.88
C ARG A 61 -0.81 38.85 2.02
N LYS A 62 -0.48 39.14 0.77
CA LYS A 62 -0.18 38.11 -0.25
C LYS A 62 0.95 37.16 0.15
N HIS A 63 2.13 37.67 0.52
CA HIS A 63 3.29 36.84 0.93
C HIS A 63 4.19 37.58 1.95
N PRO A 64 3.94 37.45 3.27
CA PRO A 64 4.67 38.22 4.28
C PRO A 64 6.14 37.79 4.46
N GLY A 65 6.47 36.52 4.19
CA GLY A 65 7.82 35.96 4.42
C GLY A 65 8.50 35.45 3.16
N GLY A 66 8.02 35.82 1.98
CA GLY A 66 8.43 35.24 0.69
C GLY A 66 7.50 34.14 0.19
N ARG A 67 7.83 33.54 -0.96
CA ARG A 67 7.08 32.45 -1.58
C ARG A 67 7.82 31.13 -1.40
N GLY A 68 7.08 30.05 -1.15
CA GLY A 68 7.66 28.71 -0.96
C GLY A 68 8.62 28.66 0.23
N ASN A 69 9.76 27.96 0.06
CA ASN A 69 10.78 27.76 1.09
C ASN A 69 11.85 28.87 1.13
N ALA A 70 11.52 30.08 0.70
CA ALA A 70 12.44 31.22 0.73
C ALA A 70 12.87 31.55 2.16
N GLY A 71 14.09 32.06 2.34
CA GLY A 71 14.56 32.50 3.66
C GLY A 71 14.91 31.39 4.65
N GLY A 72 15.01 30.13 4.21
CA GLY A 72 15.24 29.00 5.09
C GLY A 72 16.60 28.98 5.82
N MET A 73 17.59 29.77 5.38
CA MET A 73 18.83 30.03 6.14
C MET A 73 18.84 31.39 6.86
N HIS A 74 17.84 32.24 6.61
CA HIS A 74 17.77 33.62 7.09
C HIS A 74 16.58 33.78 8.05
N HIS A 75 15.54 34.52 7.65
CA HIS A 75 14.41 34.85 8.51
C HIS A 75 13.46 33.69 8.82
N HIS A 76 13.55 32.56 8.09
CA HIS A 76 12.84 31.31 8.41
C HIS A 76 13.76 30.20 8.93
N ARG A 77 15.02 30.54 9.28
CA ARG A 77 16.02 29.58 9.77
C ARG A 77 15.53 28.76 10.96
N ILE A 78 14.87 29.40 11.92
CA ILE A 78 14.34 28.75 13.13
C ILE A 78 13.42 27.57 12.77
N ASN A 79 12.62 27.69 11.70
CA ASN A 79 11.71 26.62 11.28
C ASN A 79 12.48 25.43 10.69
N PHE A 80 13.51 25.68 9.88
CA PHE A 80 14.31 24.63 9.25
C PHE A 80 15.21 23.93 10.27
N ASP A 81 15.88 24.67 11.14
CA ASP A 81 16.74 24.10 12.17
C ASP A 81 15.94 23.22 13.16
N LYS A 82 14.70 23.62 13.45
CA LYS A 82 13.85 22.90 14.41
C LYS A 82 13.19 21.65 13.83
N TYR A 83 12.58 21.75 12.65
CA TYR A 83 11.72 20.67 12.12
C TYR A 83 12.35 19.89 10.97
N HIS A 84 13.34 20.48 10.28
CA HIS A 84 13.97 19.89 9.10
C HIS A 84 15.50 19.97 9.15
N PRO A 85 16.15 19.44 10.21
CA PRO A 85 17.60 19.40 10.27
C PRO A 85 18.15 18.55 9.11
N GLY A 86 19.19 19.04 8.44
CA GLY A 86 19.79 18.38 7.27
C GLY A 86 19.10 18.68 5.93
N TYR A 87 18.11 19.58 5.90
CA TYR A 87 17.53 20.05 4.64
C TYR A 87 18.57 20.74 3.75
N PHE A 88 19.46 21.52 4.36
CA PHE A 88 20.58 22.16 3.68
C PHE A 88 21.84 21.30 3.81
N GLY A 89 22.54 21.13 2.69
CA GLY A 89 23.78 20.35 2.62
C GLY A 89 23.80 19.39 1.44
N LYS A 90 24.95 18.77 1.20
CA LYS A 90 25.13 17.74 0.17
C LYS A 90 25.66 16.48 0.83
N VAL A 91 25.00 15.35 0.58
CA VAL A 91 25.35 14.04 1.16
C VAL A 91 25.35 12.98 0.07
N GLY A 92 26.28 12.02 0.15
CA GLY A 92 26.34 10.83 -0.70
C GLY A 92 26.85 11.07 -2.12
N MET A 93 26.75 10.02 -2.96
CA MET A 93 27.21 10.01 -4.35
C MET A 93 26.01 10.09 -5.31
N ARG A 94 26.17 10.84 -6.42
CA ARG A 94 25.11 10.98 -7.44
C ARG A 94 25.08 9.74 -8.34
N HIS A 95 23.97 9.00 -8.34
CA HIS A 95 23.73 7.90 -9.28
C HIS A 95 23.02 8.43 -10.53
N TYR A 96 23.73 8.48 -11.67
CA TYR A 96 23.13 8.87 -12.95
C TYR A 96 22.24 7.75 -13.51
N HIS A 97 21.16 8.12 -14.20
CA HIS A 97 20.25 7.20 -14.89
C HIS A 97 19.86 5.96 -14.05
N LEU A 98 19.32 6.22 -12.85
CA LEU A 98 18.91 5.16 -11.91
C LEU A 98 17.82 4.26 -12.52
N LYS A 99 18.21 3.05 -12.93
CA LYS A 99 17.28 2.01 -13.39
C LYS A 99 16.74 1.24 -12.19
N ARG A 100 15.49 1.52 -11.81
CA ARG A 100 14.83 0.87 -10.67
C ARG A 100 14.69 -0.65 -10.82
N ASN A 101 14.56 -1.15 -12.05
CA ASN A 101 14.37 -2.57 -12.34
C ASN A 101 15.62 -3.40 -11.95
N THR A 102 16.83 -2.85 -12.12
CA THR A 102 18.07 -3.53 -11.73
C THR A 102 18.24 -3.59 -10.20
N LEU A 103 17.74 -2.57 -9.49
CA LEU A 103 17.76 -2.50 -8.03
C LEU A 103 16.54 -3.14 -7.38
N PHE A 104 15.62 -3.69 -8.17
CA PHE A 104 14.39 -4.27 -7.68
C PHE A 104 14.71 -5.53 -6.88
N CYS A 105 14.60 -5.44 -5.56
CA CYS A 105 14.83 -6.55 -4.64
C CYS A 105 13.77 -6.54 -3.53
N PRO A 106 12.51 -6.87 -3.86
CA PRO A 106 11.45 -7.03 -2.87
C PRO A 106 11.81 -8.15 -1.89
N THR A 107 11.57 -7.90 -0.61
CA THR A 107 11.97 -8.80 0.48
C THR A 107 10.76 -9.41 1.19
N ILE A 108 10.90 -10.67 1.61
CA ILE A 108 9.91 -11.39 2.43
C ILE A 108 10.58 -11.97 3.67
N ASN A 109 9.85 -12.01 4.78
CA ASN A 109 10.33 -12.60 6.04
C ASN A 109 9.77 -14.02 6.23
N LEU A 110 10.41 -14.81 7.10
CA LEU A 110 10.02 -16.21 7.35
C LEU A 110 8.59 -16.37 7.89
N ASP A 111 8.12 -15.41 8.69
CA ASP A 111 6.77 -15.39 9.27
C ASP A 111 5.67 -15.41 8.19
N LYS A 112 5.93 -14.78 7.04
CA LYS A 112 4.96 -14.63 5.94
C LYS A 112 5.07 -15.69 4.85
N LEU A 113 6.05 -16.60 4.94
CA LEU A 113 6.24 -17.64 3.90
C LEU A 113 5.00 -18.51 3.73
N TRP A 114 4.34 -18.87 4.84
CA TRP A 114 3.12 -19.68 4.82
C TRP A 114 1.86 -18.95 4.35
N THR A 115 1.92 -17.62 4.19
CA THR A 115 0.83 -16.83 3.61
C THR A 115 0.82 -16.91 2.09
N LEU A 116 1.94 -17.28 1.47
CA LEU A 116 2.03 -17.49 0.02
C LEU A 116 1.36 -18.78 -0.45
N VAL A 117 1.03 -19.67 0.50
CA VAL A 117 0.43 -20.97 0.26
C VAL A 117 -1.00 -20.94 0.82
N SER A 118 -1.94 -21.61 0.16
CA SER A 118 -3.31 -21.71 0.68
C SER A 118 -3.35 -22.53 1.99
N GLU A 119 -4.29 -22.21 2.87
CA GLU A 119 -4.42 -22.89 4.17
C GLU A 119 -4.69 -24.39 4.00
N GLN A 120 -5.46 -24.76 2.98
CA GLN A 120 -5.75 -26.16 2.64
C GLN A 120 -4.47 -26.94 2.37
N THR A 121 -3.58 -26.37 1.55
CA THR A 121 -2.29 -26.99 1.23
C THR A 121 -1.40 -27.10 2.47
N ARG A 122 -1.37 -26.07 3.32
CA ARG A 122 -0.62 -26.09 4.58
C ARG A 122 -1.06 -27.23 5.51
N VAL A 123 -2.37 -27.39 5.72
CA VAL A 123 -2.93 -28.43 6.61
C VAL A 123 -2.66 -29.84 6.05
N ASN A 124 -2.76 -30.02 4.73
CA ASN A 124 -2.52 -31.31 4.08
C ASN A 124 -1.08 -31.80 4.26
N TYR A 125 -0.10 -30.90 4.12
CA TYR A 125 1.31 -31.23 4.33
C TYR A 125 1.67 -31.33 5.82
N SER A 126 0.91 -30.72 6.73
CA SER A 126 1.13 -30.91 8.17
C SER A 126 0.74 -32.31 8.64
N LYS A 127 -0.18 -32.99 7.94
CA LYS A 127 -0.67 -34.33 8.30
C LYS A 127 0.19 -35.48 7.73
N LYS A 128 1.11 -35.18 6.80
CA LYS A 128 1.96 -36.16 6.12
C LYS A 128 3.45 -35.78 6.31
N PRO A 129 4.05 -36.10 7.47
CA PRO A 129 5.44 -35.73 7.76
C PRO A 129 6.46 -36.45 6.85
N ASP A 130 6.16 -37.66 6.41
CA ASP A 130 7.05 -38.49 5.59
C ASP A 130 6.87 -38.28 4.07
N GLY A 131 6.01 -37.34 3.68
CA GLY A 131 5.72 -37.01 2.28
C GLY A 131 6.63 -35.94 1.69
N PRO A 132 6.50 -35.65 0.37
CA PRO A 132 7.26 -34.57 -0.26
C PRO A 132 6.93 -33.22 0.38
N ALA A 133 7.97 -32.47 0.77
CA ALA A 133 7.82 -31.15 1.39
C ALA A 133 7.28 -30.11 0.39
N PRO A 134 6.49 -29.12 0.85
CA PRO A 134 5.97 -28.07 -0.02
C PRO A 134 7.10 -27.17 -0.54
N ILE A 135 7.05 -26.89 -1.85
CA ILE A 135 7.96 -25.96 -2.51
C ILE A 135 7.29 -24.58 -2.53
N ILE A 136 7.88 -23.63 -1.80
CA ILE A 136 7.44 -22.23 -1.81
C ILE A 136 8.38 -21.46 -2.73
N ASP A 137 7.87 -21.13 -3.91
CA ASP A 137 8.55 -20.26 -4.86
C ASP A 137 8.21 -18.80 -4.57
N VAL A 138 9.15 -18.10 -3.93
CA VAL A 138 8.94 -16.69 -3.61
C VAL A 138 9.17 -15.78 -4.81
N VAL A 139 9.91 -16.24 -5.82
CA VAL A 139 10.18 -15.47 -7.05
C VAL A 139 8.90 -15.33 -7.86
N ARG A 140 8.12 -16.41 -7.98
CA ARG A 140 6.80 -16.38 -8.60
C ARG A 140 5.82 -15.44 -7.88
N ALA A 141 5.94 -15.34 -6.56
CA ALA A 141 5.18 -14.40 -5.75
C ALA A 141 5.71 -12.94 -5.82
N GLY A 142 6.77 -12.69 -6.61
CA GLY A 142 7.34 -11.36 -6.81
C GLY A 142 8.31 -10.92 -5.71
N TYR A 143 8.88 -11.85 -4.92
CA TYR A 143 9.91 -11.57 -3.91
C TYR A 143 11.25 -12.19 -4.29
N PHE A 144 12.35 -11.46 -4.08
CA PHE A 144 13.68 -11.91 -4.49
C PHE A 144 14.57 -12.30 -3.31
N LYS A 145 14.38 -11.67 -2.13
CA LYS A 145 15.22 -11.93 -0.95
C LYS A 145 14.41 -12.37 0.27
N VAL A 146 14.84 -13.46 0.90
CA VAL A 146 14.24 -13.98 2.13
C VAL A 146 15.06 -13.58 3.36
N LEU A 147 14.39 -12.97 4.32
CA LEU A 147 14.95 -12.43 5.57
C LEU A 147 14.51 -13.25 6.79
N GLY A 148 15.39 -13.35 7.79
CA GLY A 148 15.23 -14.26 8.93
C GLY A 148 14.34 -13.77 10.09
N LYS A 149 13.47 -12.77 9.91
CA LYS A 149 12.56 -12.31 10.98
C LYS A 149 11.44 -13.34 11.19
N GLY A 150 11.09 -13.60 12.45
CA GLY A 150 10.03 -14.54 12.83
C GLY A 150 10.52 -15.98 13.06
N LYS A 151 9.56 -16.87 13.29
CA LYS A 151 9.76 -18.32 13.48
C LYS A 151 8.93 -19.06 12.44
N LEU A 152 9.48 -20.15 11.91
CA LEU A 152 8.74 -21.09 11.09
C LEU A 152 8.05 -22.12 12.00
N PRO A 153 6.88 -22.64 11.61
CA PRO A 153 6.32 -23.84 12.25
C PRO A 153 7.31 -25.01 12.08
N LYS A 154 7.22 -26.03 12.94
CA LYS A 154 8.04 -27.25 12.87
C LYS A 154 7.59 -28.17 11.70
N GLN A 155 7.54 -27.62 10.49
CA GLN A 155 7.15 -28.31 9.28
C GLN A 155 8.22 -28.04 8.22
N PRO A 156 8.82 -29.08 7.61
CA PRO A 156 9.87 -28.91 6.62
C PRO A 156 9.33 -28.18 5.38
N VAL A 157 10.14 -27.28 4.82
CA VAL A 157 9.76 -26.45 3.68
C VAL A 157 10.95 -26.26 2.74
N ILE A 158 10.70 -26.31 1.44
CA ILE A 158 11.71 -25.99 0.43
C ILE A 158 11.41 -24.59 -0.10
N VAL A 159 12.30 -23.64 0.12
CA VAL A 159 12.12 -22.25 -0.30
C VAL A 159 13.02 -21.96 -1.49
N LYS A 160 12.43 -21.48 -2.60
CA LYS A 160 13.16 -21.02 -3.80
C LYS A 160 13.20 -19.49 -3.83
N ALA A 161 14.40 -18.91 -3.78
CA ALA A 161 14.60 -17.46 -3.84
C ALA A 161 15.91 -17.10 -4.56
N LYS A 162 16.08 -15.81 -4.93
CA LYS A 162 17.35 -15.33 -5.50
C LYS A 162 18.42 -15.13 -4.43
N PHE A 163 18.02 -14.63 -3.26
CA PHE A 163 18.93 -14.35 -2.15
C PHE A 163 18.33 -14.79 -0.81
N PHE A 164 19.19 -15.30 0.07
CA PHE A 164 18.85 -15.58 1.46
C PHE A 164 19.75 -14.80 2.40
N SER A 165 19.21 -14.40 3.55
CA SER A 165 20.05 -13.97 4.68
C SER A 165 20.58 -15.18 5.45
N ARG A 166 21.79 -15.09 6.00
CA ARG A 166 22.39 -16.18 6.81
C ARG A 166 21.45 -16.72 7.89
N ARG A 167 20.81 -15.81 8.64
CA ARG A 167 19.82 -16.15 9.67
C ARG A 167 18.57 -16.85 9.12
N ALA A 168 18.18 -16.56 7.87
CA ALA A 168 17.05 -17.25 7.24
C ALA A 168 17.43 -18.68 6.90
N GLU A 169 18.62 -18.89 6.34
CA GLU A 169 19.12 -20.23 6.00
C GLU A 169 19.25 -21.12 7.23
N GLU A 170 19.87 -20.61 8.30
CA GLU A 170 20.02 -21.32 9.58
C GLU A 170 18.67 -21.80 10.12
N LYS A 171 17.64 -20.94 10.07
CA LYS A 171 16.29 -21.26 10.55
C LYS A 171 15.54 -22.24 9.65
N ILE A 172 15.65 -22.10 8.33
CA ILE A 172 15.00 -23.02 7.38
C ILE A 172 15.63 -24.41 7.53
N LYS A 173 16.96 -24.49 7.57
CA LYS A 173 17.69 -25.75 7.81
C LYS A 173 17.38 -26.35 9.18
N GLY A 174 17.25 -25.52 10.22
CA GLY A 174 16.89 -25.96 11.58
C GLY A 174 15.49 -26.58 11.70
N VAL A 175 14.60 -26.32 10.74
CA VAL A 175 13.26 -26.93 10.66
C VAL A 175 13.25 -28.18 9.75
N GLY A 176 14.41 -28.57 9.20
CA GLY A 176 14.52 -29.65 8.22
C GLY A 176 14.11 -29.22 6.81
N GLY A 177 14.07 -27.92 6.54
CA GLY A 177 13.81 -27.36 5.22
C GLY A 177 15.08 -27.17 4.37
N ALA A 178 14.89 -26.89 3.09
CA ALA A 178 15.98 -26.63 2.14
C ALA A 178 15.87 -25.22 1.53
N CYS A 179 16.99 -24.54 1.37
CA CYS A 179 17.09 -23.26 0.66
C CYS A 179 17.63 -23.53 -0.75
N VAL A 180 16.86 -23.21 -1.77
CA VAL A 180 17.23 -23.39 -3.18
C VAL A 180 17.41 -22.01 -3.80
N LEU A 181 18.60 -21.74 -4.32
CA LEU A 181 18.87 -20.52 -5.07
C LEU A 181 18.28 -20.66 -6.48
N THR A 182 17.57 -19.63 -6.94
CA THR A 182 16.95 -19.59 -8.27
C THR A 182 17.30 -18.26 -8.95
N ALA A 183 17.64 -18.30 -10.23
CA ALA A 183 18.09 -17.13 -11.01
C ALA A 183 16.98 -16.12 -11.32
#